data_AF-A0A5C5YD93-F1
#
_entry.id   AF-A0A5C5YD93-F1
#
_cell.length_a   1.000
_cell.length_b   1.000
_cell.length_c   1.000
_cell.angle_alpha   90.00
_cell.angle_beta   90.00
_cell.angle_gamma   90.00
#
_symmetry.space_group_name_H-M   'P 1'
#
loop_
_entity.id
_entity.type
_entity.pdbx_description
1 polymer ?
#
loop_
_entity_poly.entity_id
_entity_poly.type
_entity_poly.pdbx_seq_one_letter_code
_entity_poly.pdbx_strand_id
1 'polypeptide(L)'
;MRDLSDLWFRLPGATSESIAELRSEFGDSLPESYCEFLSWSDGGEGSLSVQPYNLCLDSAPDTVRHWRDATYQEFFPGFIVIGSNGAGEYIAFDTRSTAPWPVVALDMTNSNLTESVLPIASTFDELVDLICD
;
A
#
# COMPACT_ATOMS: atom_id res chain seq x y z
N MET A 1 0.76 -11.19 13.78
CA MET A 1 0.50 -11.27 12.34
C MET A 1 -0.16 -12.61 12.03
N ARG A 2 -1.26 -12.62 11.27
CA ARG A 2 -1.90 -13.83 10.74
C ARG A 2 -0.89 -14.60 9.88
N ASP A 3 -0.94 -15.93 9.90
CA ASP A 3 -0.14 -16.73 8.97
C ASP A 3 -0.75 -16.63 7.57
N LEU A 4 0.01 -16.07 6.64
CA LEU A 4 -0.38 -15.85 5.24
C LEU A 4 0.49 -16.65 4.27
N SER A 5 1.28 -17.61 4.78
CA SER A 5 2.32 -18.29 3.99
C SER A 5 1.78 -19.02 2.75
N ASP A 6 0.52 -19.46 2.79
CA ASP A 6 -0.18 -20.12 1.68
C ASP A 6 -1.04 -19.17 0.84
N LEU A 7 -1.30 -17.95 1.32
CA LEU A 7 -2.17 -16.95 0.68
C LEU A 7 -1.40 -15.83 -0.04
N TRP A 8 -0.10 -15.73 0.21
CA TRP A 8 0.73 -14.62 -0.23
C TRP A 8 1.96 -15.12 -0.98
N PHE A 9 2.14 -14.63 -2.20
CA PHE A 9 3.34 -14.81 -2.99
C PHE A 9 4.46 -13.92 -2.42
N ARG A 10 5.09 -14.45 -1.38
CA ARG A 10 6.07 -13.75 -0.56
C ARG A 10 7.41 -13.51 -1.25
N LEU A 11 7.98 -12.34 -0.98
CA LEU A 11 9.37 -11.99 -1.26
C LEU A 11 10.21 -11.97 0.04
N PRO A 12 11.56 -11.91 -0.04
CA PRO A 12 12.38 -11.65 1.13
C PRO A 12 11.91 -10.38 1.86
N GLY A 13 12.02 -10.36 3.19
CA GLY A 13 11.64 -9.21 3.99
C GLY A 13 12.58 -8.01 3.80
N ALA A 14 12.04 -6.81 4.02
CA ALA A 14 12.75 -5.56 3.86
C ALA A 14 13.90 -5.45 4.88
N THR A 15 15.00 -4.82 4.47
CA THR A 15 16.10 -4.55 5.41
C THR A 15 15.69 -3.48 6.42
N SER A 16 16.29 -3.50 7.62
CA SER A 16 16.09 -2.44 8.61
C SER A 16 16.41 -1.05 8.06
N GLU A 17 17.36 -0.96 7.14
CA GLU A 17 17.76 0.27 6.46
C GLU A 17 16.63 0.79 5.54
N SER A 18 16.00 -0.11 4.76
CA SER A 18 14.88 0.25 3.88
C SER A 18 13.65 0.70 4.68
N ILE A 19 13.36 0.02 5.81
CA ILE A 19 12.29 0.43 6.71
C ILE A 19 12.59 1.79 7.37
N ALA A 20 13.84 2.04 7.78
CA ALA A 20 14.24 3.31 8.36
C ALA A 20 14.13 4.46 7.35
N GLU A 21 14.53 4.23 6.10
CA GLU A 21 14.37 5.20 5.01
C GLU A 21 12.90 5.51 4.75
N LEU A 22 12.06 4.48 4.65
CA LEU A 22 10.63 4.62 4.43
C LEU A 22 9.96 5.45 5.56
N ARG A 23 10.34 5.24 6.82
CA ARG A 23 9.89 6.10 7.94
C ARG A 23 10.42 7.52 7.88
N SER A 24 11.65 7.72 7.42
CA SER A 24 12.23 9.05 7.27
C SER A 24 11.47 9.89 6.24
N GLU A 25 10.89 9.27 5.21
CA GLU A 25 10.14 9.97 4.16
C GLU A 25 8.70 10.27 4.55
N PHE A 26 8.01 9.32 5.18
CA PHE A 26 6.58 9.42 5.47
C PHE A 26 6.24 9.83 6.92
N GLY A 27 7.24 9.84 7.80
CA GLY A 27 7.13 10.25 9.20
C GLY A 27 6.37 9.28 10.11
N ASP A 28 6.12 9.73 11.35
CA ASP A 28 5.55 8.90 12.43
C ASP A 28 4.08 8.50 12.20
N SER A 29 3.40 9.07 11.21
CA SER A 29 2.01 8.73 10.88
C SER A 29 1.89 7.49 9.99
N LEU A 30 3.00 7.02 9.42
CA LEU A 30 3.03 5.80 8.65
C LEU A 30 2.64 4.59 9.51
N PRO A 31 1.71 3.72 9.07
CA PRO A 31 1.26 2.58 9.85
C PRO A 31 2.40 1.61 10.22
N GLU A 32 2.52 1.29 11.51
CA GLU A 32 3.50 0.32 12.01
C GLU A 32 3.31 -1.06 11.36
N SER A 33 2.06 -1.49 11.22
CA SER A 33 1.70 -2.78 10.62
C SER A 33 2.13 -2.90 9.17
N TYR A 34 2.23 -1.80 8.42
CA TYR A 34 2.78 -1.79 7.07
C TYR A 34 4.29 -2.05 7.08
N CYS A 35 5.04 -1.40 7.98
CA CYS A 35 6.47 -1.67 8.15
C CYS A 35 6.76 -3.09 8.65
N GLU A 36 5.94 -3.61 9.57
CA GLU A 36 6.04 -5.00 10.03
C GLU A 36 5.78 -5.98 8.88
N PHE A 37 4.76 -5.72 8.06
CA PHE A 37 4.44 -6.54 6.89
C PHE A 37 5.58 -6.52 5.87
N LEU A 38 6.14 -5.35 5.55
CA LEU A 38 7.30 -5.23 4.66
C LEU A 38 8.55 -5.94 5.21
N SER A 39 8.75 -5.90 6.52
CA SER A 39 9.84 -6.64 7.19
C SER A 39 9.65 -8.15 7.07
N TRP A 40 8.42 -8.63 6.90
CA TRP A 40 8.13 -10.03 6.61
C TRP A 40 8.21 -10.33 5.10
N SER A 41 7.68 -9.48 4.23
CA SER A 41 7.70 -9.60 2.76
C SER A 41 7.84 -8.21 2.13
N ASP A 42 8.97 -7.92 1.51
CA ASP A 42 9.24 -6.61 0.87
C ASP A 42 8.56 -6.53 -0.49
N GLY A 43 7.26 -6.27 -0.47
CA GLY A 43 6.36 -6.44 -1.60
C GLY A 43 5.79 -7.86 -1.68
N GLY A 44 5.36 -8.25 -2.87
CA GLY A 44 4.69 -9.53 -3.13
C GLY A 44 3.25 -9.34 -3.57
N GLU A 45 2.51 -10.43 -3.70
CA GLU A 45 1.13 -10.37 -4.18
C GLU A 45 0.20 -11.40 -3.55
N GLY A 46 -1.09 -11.10 -3.52
CA GLY A 46 -2.14 -12.00 -3.04
C GLY A 46 -3.54 -11.47 -3.32
N SER A 47 -4.52 -12.38 -3.33
CA SER A 47 -5.92 -12.05 -3.58
C SER A 47 -6.53 -11.30 -2.39
N LEU A 48 -7.44 -10.38 -2.68
CA LEU A 48 -8.28 -9.70 -1.69
C LEU A 48 -9.72 -10.21 -1.81
N SER A 49 -10.39 -10.38 -0.67
CA SER A 49 -11.80 -10.79 -0.61
C SER A 49 -12.80 -9.68 -1.03
N VAL A 50 -12.31 -8.49 -1.30
CA VAL A 50 -13.06 -7.32 -1.76
C VAL A 50 -12.35 -6.67 -2.95
N GLN A 51 -13.06 -5.84 -3.70
CA GLN A 51 -12.44 -4.98 -4.73
C GLN A 51 -11.21 -4.24 -4.15
N PRO A 52 -10.08 -4.17 -4.87
CA PRO A 52 -9.87 -4.54 -6.28
C PRO A 52 -9.48 -6.03 -6.51
N TYR A 53 -9.78 -6.92 -5.57
CA TYR A 53 -9.59 -8.38 -5.58
C TYR A 53 -8.16 -8.91 -5.67
N ASN A 54 -7.18 -8.04 -5.89
CA ASN A 54 -5.77 -8.40 -5.89
C ASN A 54 -4.96 -7.26 -5.30
N LEU A 55 -3.90 -7.60 -4.57
CA LEU A 55 -2.90 -6.66 -4.08
C LEU A 55 -1.54 -7.13 -4.58
N CYS A 56 -0.91 -6.34 -5.44
CA CYS A 56 0.50 -6.38 -5.76
C CYS A 56 1.18 -5.25 -4.98
N LEU A 57 1.81 -5.59 -3.85
CA LEU A 57 2.44 -4.63 -2.96
C LEU A 57 3.82 -4.24 -3.48
N ASP A 58 4.09 -2.93 -3.54
CA ASP A 58 5.42 -2.40 -3.87
C ASP A 58 6.40 -2.69 -2.72
N SER A 59 7.68 -2.84 -3.05
CA SER A 59 8.73 -2.89 -2.05
C SER A 59 8.89 -1.54 -1.34
N ALA A 60 9.53 -1.54 -0.17
CA ALA A 60 9.86 -0.31 0.55
C ALA A 60 10.72 0.64 -0.31
N PRO A 61 11.79 0.18 -1.00
CA PRO A 61 12.56 1.05 -1.88
C PRO A 61 11.76 1.58 -3.08
N ASP A 62 10.87 0.78 -3.68
CA ASP A 62 10.03 1.25 -4.78
C ASP A 62 9.04 2.31 -4.33
N THR A 63 8.40 2.11 -3.17
CA THR A 63 7.48 3.08 -2.57
C THR A 63 8.19 4.42 -2.30
N VAL A 64 9.40 4.38 -1.72
CA VAL A 64 10.23 5.59 -1.49
C VAL A 64 10.63 6.25 -2.81
N ARG A 65 11.05 5.46 -3.81
CA ARG A 65 11.43 5.99 -5.13
C ARG A 65 10.25 6.69 -5.79
N HIS A 66 9.08 6.04 -5.85
CA HIS A 66 7.87 6.62 -6.44
C HIS A 66 7.46 7.92 -5.72
N TRP A 67 7.62 7.97 -4.39
CA TRP A 67 7.38 9.17 -3.63
C TRP A 67 8.34 10.31 -4.01
N ARG A 68 9.64 10.05 -4.01
CA ARG A 68 10.68 11.05 -4.32
C ARG A 68 10.61 11.56 -5.76
N ASP A 69 10.32 10.66 -6.70
CA ASP A 69 10.18 10.99 -8.12
C ASP A 69 8.85 11.69 -8.45
N ALA A 70 8.00 11.91 -7.44
CA ALA A 70 6.67 12.48 -7.57
C ALA A 70 5.80 11.76 -8.62
N THR A 71 5.98 10.43 -8.77
CA THR A 71 5.40 9.64 -9.85
C THR A 71 3.89 9.76 -9.94
N TYR A 72 3.21 9.90 -8.79
CA TYR A 72 1.76 9.90 -8.71
C TYR A 72 1.19 11.25 -8.28
N GLN A 73 2.00 12.14 -7.71
CA GLN A 73 1.56 13.31 -6.97
C GLN A 73 0.96 14.40 -7.85
N GLU A 74 1.28 14.41 -9.15
CA GLU A 74 0.60 15.27 -10.13
C GLU A 74 -0.89 14.92 -10.27
N PHE A 75 -1.23 13.63 -10.25
CA PHE A 75 -2.59 13.13 -10.49
C PHE A 75 -3.34 12.79 -9.21
N PHE A 76 -2.63 12.31 -8.19
CA PHE A 76 -3.16 11.83 -6.92
C PHE A 76 -2.50 12.54 -5.73
N PRO A 77 -2.66 13.87 -5.59
CA PRO A 77 -2.13 14.60 -4.45
C PRO A 77 -2.82 14.16 -3.14
N GLY A 78 -2.04 13.97 -2.08
CA GLY A 78 -2.54 13.52 -0.77
C GLY A 78 -2.70 12.00 -0.66
N PHE A 79 -2.03 11.24 -1.52
CA PHE A 79 -1.96 9.79 -1.43
C PHE A 79 -0.51 9.31 -1.44
N ILE A 80 -0.25 8.22 -0.71
CA ILE A 80 0.99 7.46 -0.81
C ILE A 80 0.62 6.12 -1.45
N VAL A 81 0.99 5.95 -2.73
CA VAL A 81 0.77 4.69 -3.44
C VAL A 81 1.77 3.65 -2.92
N ILE A 82 1.26 2.48 -2.54
CA ILE A 82 2.02 1.37 -1.94
C ILE A 82 1.95 0.09 -2.79
N GLY A 83 1.34 0.17 -3.97
CA GLY A 83 1.16 -0.95 -4.87
C GLY A 83 0.02 -0.74 -5.86
N SER A 84 -0.46 -1.84 -6.42
CA SER A 84 -1.57 -1.88 -7.38
C SER A 84 -2.35 -3.18 -7.24
N ASN A 85 -3.38 -3.38 -8.06
CA ASN A 85 -3.98 -4.71 -8.24
C ASN A 85 -3.34 -5.51 -9.39
N GLY A 86 -2.25 -5.02 -9.98
CA GLY A 86 -1.63 -5.60 -11.18
C GLY A 86 -2.32 -5.24 -12.49
N ALA A 87 -3.34 -4.37 -12.46
CA ALA A 87 -4.11 -3.94 -13.62
C ALA A 87 -4.35 -2.42 -13.61
N GLY A 88 -5.61 -1.98 -13.48
CA GLY A 88 -6.04 -0.60 -13.69
C GLY A 88 -6.19 0.22 -12.41
N GLU A 89 -5.85 -0.34 -11.24
CA GLU A 89 -6.00 0.33 -9.96
C GLU A 89 -4.68 0.39 -9.17
N TYR A 90 -4.32 1.59 -8.71
CA TYR A 90 -3.31 1.76 -7.66
C TYR A 90 -3.93 1.49 -6.29
N ILE A 91 -3.12 1.06 -5.32
CA ILE A 91 -3.51 0.91 -3.92
C ILE A 91 -2.67 1.87 -3.09
N ALA A 92 -3.32 2.67 -2.24
CA ALA A 92 -2.69 3.80 -1.58
C ALA A 92 -3.22 4.06 -0.17
N PHE A 93 -2.39 4.68 0.66
CA PHE A 93 -2.84 5.37 1.87
C PHE A 93 -3.44 6.74 1.50
N ASP A 94 -4.63 7.04 2.00
CA ASP A 94 -5.25 8.37 1.89
C ASP A 94 -4.78 9.26 3.05
N THR A 95 -3.78 10.11 2.78
CA THR A 95 -3.16 10.98 3.78
C THR A 95 -3.90 12.31 3.96
N ARG A 96 -5.00 12.53 3.21
CA ARG A 96 -5.88 13.70 3.39
C ARG A 96 -6.70 13.59 4.68
N SER A 97 -6.84 12.37 5.22
CA SER A 97 -7.47 12.08 6.51
C SER A 97 -6.43 12.07 7.65
N THR A 98 -6.90 12.27 8.88
CA THR A 98 -6.03 12.11 10.06
C THR A 98 -5.69 10.64 10.26
N ALA A 99 -4.43 10.36 10.67
CA ALA A 99 -4.00 9.00 10.98
C ALA A 99 -4.91 8.33 12.05
N PRO A 100 -5.14 7.00 11.98
CA PRO A 100 -4.60 6.06 10.98
C PRO A 100 -5.16 6.30 9.58
N TRP A 101 -4.29 6.23 8.56
CA TRP A 101 -4.70 6.48 7.17
C TRP A 101 -5.43 5.27 6.59
N PRO A 102 -6.63 5.45 6.00
CA PRO A 102 -7.33 4.37 5.35
C PRO A 102 -6.61 3.96 4.06
N VAL A 103 -6.82 2.71 3.66
CA VAL A 103 -6.33 2.16 2.39
C VAL A 103 -7.44 2.24 1.36
N VAL A 104 -7.10 2.76 0.18
CA VAL A 104 -8.02 2.96 -0.94
C VAL A 104 -7.42 2.39 -2.23
N ALA A 105 -8.28 2.08 -3.20
CA ALA A 105 -7.91 1.94 -4.60
C ALA A 105 -8.14 3.26 -5.35
N LEU A 106 -7.30 3.52 -6.36
CA LEU A 106 -7.39 4.67 -7.26
C LEU A 106 -7.40 4.16 -8.71
N ASP A 107 -8.35 4.58 -9.52
CA ASP A 107 -8.36 4.31 -10.97
C ASP A 107 -7.19 5.02 -11.64
N MET A 108 -6.26 4.26 -12.23
CA MET A 108 -5.05 4.78 -12.87
C MET A 108 -5.34 5.72 -14.05
N THR A 109 -6.53 5.63 -14.64
CA THR A 109 -6.95 6.38 -15.83
C THR A 109 -7.90 7.54 -15.51
N ASN A 110 -8.37 7.64 -14.27
CA ASN A 110 -9.25 8.72 -13.82
C ASN A 110 -8.63 9.46 -12.62
N SER A 111 -8.10 10.66 -12.86
CA SER A 111 -7.54 11.52 -11.81
C SER A 111 -8.59 12.36 -11.06
N ASN A 112 -9.89 12.23 -11.37
CA ASN A 112 -10.94 12.86 -10.59
C ASN A 112 -11.09 12.14 -9.24
N LEU A 113 -10.48 12.69 -8.19
CA LEU A 113 -10.46 12.11 -6.85
C LEU A 113 -11.84 11.91 -6.22
N THR A 114 -12.89 12.57 -6.71
CA THR A 114 -14.26 12.34 -6.21
C THR A 114 -14.90 11.08 -6.79
N GLU A 115 -14.37 10.57 -7.91
CA GLU A 115 -14.88 9.41 -8.65
C GLU A 115 -13.91 8.22 -8.62
N SER A 116 -12.61 8.49 -8.46
CA SER A 116 -11.53 7.50 -8.56
C SER A 116 -11.25 6.75 -7.26
N VAL A 117 -11.59 7.34 -6.12
CA VAL A 117 -11.25 6.79 -4.80
C VAL A 117 -12.27 5.73 -4.37
N LEU A 118 -11.82 4.49 -4.27
CA LEU A 118 -12.58 3.37 -3.73
C LEU A 118 -12.02 2.97 -2.35
N PRO A 119 -12.76 3.15 -1.25
CA PRO A 119 -12.33 2.65 0.06
C PRO A 119 -12.20 1.12 0.07
N ILE A 120 -11.07 0.62 0.60
CA ILE A 120 -10.82 -0.82 0.78
C ILE A 120 -10.88 -1.18 2.27
N ALA A 121 -10.11 -0.47 3.09
CA ALA A 121 -9.94 -0.75 4.52
C ALA A 121 -9.68 0.52 5.32
N SER A 122 -10.04 0.54 6.59
CA SER A 122 -9.84 1.72 7.46
C SER A 122 -8.41 1.83 7.98
N THR A 123 -7.68 0.72 7.98
CA THR A 123 -6.28 0.59 8.41
C THR A 123 -5.54 -0.42 7.53
N PHE A 124 -4.21 -0.45 7.62
CA PHE A 124 -3.42 -1.48 6.94
C PHE A 124 -3.66 -2.88 7.55
N ASP A 125 -3.87 -2.99 8.86
CA ASP A 125 -4.22 -4.27 9.49
C ASP A 125 -5.53 -4.85 8.91
N GLU A 126 -6.55 -4.00 8.73
CA GLU A 126 -7.81 -4.41 8.10
C GLU A 126 -7.59 -4.84 6.63
N LEU A 127 -6.68 -4.18 5.90
CA LEU A 127 -6.30 -4.62 4.55
C LEU A 127 -5.71 -6.04 4.57
N VAL A 128 -4.81 -6.31 5.51
CA VAL A 128 -4.17 -7.62 5.65
C VAL A 128 -5.18 -8.71 5.99
N ASP A 129 -6.19 -8.41 6.80
CA ASP A 129 -7.28 -9.35 7.13
C ASP A 129 -8.14 -9.73 5.91
N LEU A 130 -8.18 -8.87 4.88
CA LEU A 130 -8.92 -9.10 3.64
C LEU A 130 -8.21 -10.05 2.68
N ILE A 131 -6.94 -10.40 2.91
CA ILE A 131 -6.18 -11.36 2.07
C ILE A 131 -6.82 -12.75 2.15
N CYS A 132 -7.08 -13.35 0.99
CA CYS A 132 -7.77 -14.64 0.83
C CYS A 132 -7.18 -15.51 -0.29
N ASP A 133 -7.66 -16.76 -0.37
CA ASP A 133 -7.40 -17.70 -1.48
C ASP A 133 -8.21 -17.33 -2.75
#